data_AF-A0A949Y3A6-F1
#
_entry.id   AF-A0A949Y3A6-F1
#
_cell.length_a   1.000
_cell.length_b   1.000
_cell.length_c   1.000
_cell.angle_alpha   90.00
_cell.angle_beta   90.00
_cell.angle_gamma   90.00
#
_symmetry.space_group_name_H-M   'P 1'
#
loop_
_entity.id
_entity.type
_entity.pdbx_description
1 polymer ?
#
loop_
_entity_poly.entity_id
_entity_poly.type
_entity_poly.pdbx_seq_one_letter_code
_entity_poly.pdbx_strand_id
1 'polypeptide(L)'
;MHIRFVSAIAFAIVAAAALAPQALAVDVNDIGFVDQSAIGSLPQYQAAQQQFAQFRDQTARDFQAAIKGKGQADQQRIYGDFNQKLAARQHELFDPLLARAQTAIALVAAQKSLSVVVDKQIVIFGGQDITKDVLGAIGQSGVIVPPVNTPPPSEVGYVDQTQIDALPKAKAAADAFAAARQQLGQEMNKELQGKSQADQAAIVQQFNQKLKDEQTKDIQPINDMVEKAISQVARKRKLLLVVDMADRVYGGTDVTTDVVAALK
;
A
#
# COMPACT_ATOMS: atom_id res chain seq x y z
N MET A 1 6.43 -13.61 -7.63
CA MET A 1 5.61 -12.52 -8.21
C MET A 1 4.27 -12.58 -7.52
N HIS A 2 4.09 -11.83 -6.43
CA HIS A 2 2.78 -11.70 -5.80
C HIS A 2 1.88 -10.98 -6.81
N ILE A 3 0.86 -11.66 -7.31
CA ILE A 3 -0.20 -11.01 -8.07
C ILE A 3 -0.90 -10.14 -7.03
N ARG A 4 -0.50 -8.87 -6.95
CA ARG A 4 -1.26 -7.87 -6.20
C ARG A 4 -2.56 -7.74 -6.97
N PHE A 5 -3.68 -8.06 -6.34
CA PHE A 5 -4.97 -7.74 -6.89
C PHE A 5 -4.97 -6.23 -7.17
N VAL A 6 -4.83 -5.87 -8.45
CA VAL A 6 -5.16 -4.53 -8.90
C VAL A 6 -6.69 -4.51 -8.96
N SER A 7 -7.32 -4.58 -7.79
CA SER A 7 -8.70 -4.13 -7.65
C SER A 7 -8.58 -2.62 -7.50
N ALA A 8 -9.06 -1.93 -8.53
CA ALA A 8 -9.17 -0.49 -8.57
C ALA A 8 -9.73 0.00 -7.24
N ILE A 9 -9.04 1.01 -6.70
CA ILE A 9 -9.37 1.78 -5.53
C ILE A 9 -10.89 1.86 -5.36
N ALA A 10 -11.45 1.12 -4.40
CA ALA A 10 -12.82 1.33 -4.00
C ALA A 10 -12.84 2.59 -3.13
N PHE A 11 -12.75 3.76 -3.77
CA PHE A 11 -13.29 4.99 -3.20
C PHE A 11 -14.80 4.76 -3.09
N ALA A 12 -15.24 4.10 -2.02
CA ALA A 12 -16.66 3.97 -1.74
C ALA A 12 -17.16 5.32 -1.24
N ILE A 13 -17.39 6.26 -2.17
CA ILE A 13 -18.08 7.50 -1.88
C ILE A 13 -19.54 7.11 -1.62
N VAL A 14 -19.95 7.17 -0.36
CA VAL A 14 -21.34 6.92 0.02
C VAL A 14 -22.18 8.10 -0.46
N ALA A 15 -22.75 7.99 -1.67
CA ALA A 15 -23.72 8.95 -2.17
C ALA A 15 -25.05 8.77 -1.41
N ALA A 16 -25.26 9.58 -0.37
CA ALA A 16 -26.52 9.64 0.36
C ALA A 16 -27.58 10.36 -0.49
N ALA A 17 -28.38 9.62 -1.27
CA ALA A 17 -29.52 10.19 -1.99
C ALA A 17 -30.79 10.25 -1.10
N ALA A 18 -31.17 11.49 -0.78
CA ALA A 18 -32.51 12.04 -0.48
C ALA A 18 -33.20 11.76 0.88
N LEU A 19 -33.12 12.74 1.78
CA LEU A 19 -34.23 13.61 2.26
C LEU A 19 -33.64 14.66 3.25
N ALA A 20 -33.61 15.94 2.85
CA ALA A 20 -32.96 17.02 3.62
C ALA A 20 -33.83 17.55 4.76
N PRO A 21 -33.21 18.04 5.84
CA PRO A 21 -33.03 19.49 5.98
C PRO A 21 -31.58 19.88 6.28
N GLN A 22 -31.02 20.77 5.45
CA GLN A 22 -29.89 21.68 5.68
C GLN A 22 -28.90 21.25 6.79
N ALA A 23 -28.18 20.16 6.58
CA ALA A 23 -27.07 19.75 7.42
C ALA A 23 -25.76 20.20 6.75
N LEU A 24 -25.21 21.30 7.29
CA LEU A 24 -23.83 21.76 7.30
C LEU A 24 -23.00 21.46 6.04
N ALA A 25 -22.45 22.50 5.43
CA ALA A 25 -21.19 22.36 4.71
C ALA A 25 -20.23 21.60 5.63
N VAL A 26 -20.04 20.31 5.37
CA VAL A 26 -19.04 19.51 6.06
C VAL A 26 -17.74 20.19 5.68
N ASP A 27 -17.09 20.80 6.65
CA ASP A 27 -15.77 21.38 6.48
C ASP A 27 -14.85 20.19 6.13
N VAL A 28 -14.68 19.89 4.83
CA VAL A 28 -13.73 18.88 4.30
C VAL A 28 -12.27 19.33 4.54
N ASN A 29 -12.07 20.23 5.50
CA ASN A 29 -10.81 20.84 5.90
C ASN A 29 -10.03 19.93 6.86
N ASP A 30 -10.54 18.76 7.23
CA ASP A 30 -9.88 17.80 8.12
C ASP A 30 -9.07 16.70 7.38
N ILE A 31 -9.13 16.66 6.04
CA ILE A 31 -8.34 15.75 5.21
C ILE A 31 -7.11 16.49 4.69
N GLY A 32 -5.92 16.01 5.04
CA GLY A 32 -4.66 16.47 4.47
C GLY A 32 -4.06 15.47 3.49
N PHE A 33 -3.11 15.94 2.68
CA PHE A 33 -2.23 15.07 1.92
C PHE A 33 -0.79 15.56 1.95
N VAL A 34 0.12 14.62 1.78
CA VAL A 34 1.56 14.88 1.80
C VAL A 34 2.26 14.19 0.64
N ASP A 35 3.19 14.88 0.02
CA ASP A 35 4.08 14.30 -0.98
C ASP A 35 5.24 13.56 -0.29
N GLN A 36 5.12 12.24 -0.15
CA GLN A 36 6.18 11.42 0.43
C GLN A 36 7.44 11.39 -0.44
N SER A 37 7.33 11.62 -1.76
CA SER A 37 8.48 11.69 -2.66
C SER A 37 9.33 12.94 -2.37
N ALA A 38 8.69 14.06 -2.00
CA ALA A 38 9.39 15.27 -1.57
C ALA A 38 10.15 15.05 -0.25
N ILE A 39 9.57 14.31 0.71
CA ILE A 39 10.24 13.93 1.96
C ILE A 39 11.44 13.02 1.68
N GLY A 40 11.25 11.98 0.86
CA GLY A 40 12.32 11.03 0.49
C GLY A 40 13.45 11.67 -0.32
N SER A 41 13.21 12.85 -0.90
CA SER A 41 14.20 13.63 -1.65
C SER A 41 15.04 14.56 -0.76
N LEU A 42 14.78 14.63 0.55
CA LEU A 42 15.55 15.47 1.46
C LEU A 42 17.03 15.05 1.54
N PRO A 43 17.97 15.99 1.75
CA PRO A 43 19.41 15.70 1.75
C PRO A 43 19.84 14.58 2.70
N GLN A 44 19.23 14.48 3.89
CA GLN A 44 19.53 13.41 4.84
C GLN A 44 19.13 12.02 4.34
N TYR A 45 18.06 11.90 3.56
CA TYR A 45 17.69 10.63 2.92
C TYR A 45 18.66 10.26 1.81
N GLN A 46 19.08 11.24 1.00
CA GLN A 46 20.11 11.01 -0.03
C GLN A 46 21.44 10.58 0.60
N ALA A 47 21.85 11.22 1.70
CA ALA A 47 23.05 10.84 2.44
C ALA A 47 22.95 9.41 3.02
N ALA A 48 21.81 9.05 3.62
CA ALA A 48 21.56 7.70 4.12
C ALA A 48 21.61 6.65 2.98
N GLN A 49 21.03 6.95 1.81
CA GLN A 49 21.11 6.07 0.64
C GLN A 49 22.55 5.87 0.16
N GLN A 50 23.35 6.94 0.10
CA GLN A 50 24.77 6.84 -0.27
C GLN A 50 25.57 6.01 0.73
N GLN A 51 25.37 6.25 2.04
CA GLN A 51 26.02 5.46 3.09
C GLN A 51 25.64 3.98 3.03
N PHE A 52 24.36 3.69 2.78
CA PHE A 52 23.88 2.32 2.63
C PHE A 52 24.47 1.63 1.40
N ALA A 53 24.53 2.32 0.25
CA ALA A 53 25.13 1.80 -0.97
C ALA A 53 26.62 1.47 -0.76
N GLN A 54 27.39 2.37 -0.14
CA GLN A 54 28.80 2.13 0.19
C GLN A 54 28.97 0.93 1.13
N PHE A 55 28.13 0.83 2.17
CA PHE A 55 28.17 -0.30 3.09
C PHE A 55 27.85 -1.62 2.37
N ARG A 56 26.85 -1.63 1.49
CA ARG A 56 26.49 -2.81 0.70
C ARG A 56 27.64 -3.26 -0.19
N ASP A 57 28.31 -2.33 -0.88
CA ASP A 57 29.41 -2.64 -1.79
C ASP A 57 30.64 -3.16 -1.01
N GLN A 58 30.92 -2.59 0.17
CA GLN A 58 31.94 -3.10 1.09
C GLN A 58 31.60 -4.52 1.56
N THR A 59 30.40 -4.73 2.07
CA THR A 59 29.96 -6.00 2.63
C THR A 59 29.92 -7.09 1.55
N ALA A 60 29.57 -6.74 0.30
CA ALA A 60 29.55 -7.68 -0.82
C ALA A 60 30.96 -8.22 -1.15
N ARG A 61 32.00 -7.38 -1.03
CA ARG A 61 33.40 -7.81 -1.18
C ARG A 61 33.81 -8.76 -0.06
N ASP A 62 33.45 -8.44 1.19
CA ASP A 62 33.74 -9.28 2.35
C ASP A 62 33.04 -10.65 2.24
N PHE A 63 31.78 -10.65 1.79
CA PHE A 63 31.02 -11.88 1.52
C PHE A 63 31.72 -12.75 0.47
N GLN A 64 32.10 -12.18 -0.67
CA GLN A 64 32.81 -12.92 -1.72
C GLN A 64 34.13 -13.51 -1.23
N ALA A 65 34.86 -12.81 -0.36
CA ALA A 65 36.07 -13.34 0.26
C ALA A 65 35.75 -14.48 1.25
N ALA A 66 34.71 -14.34 2.07
CA ALA A 66 34.34 -15.28 3.12
C ALA A 66 33.85 -16.64 2.59
N ILE A 67 33.20 -16.67 1.43
CA ILE A 67 32.65 -17.91 0.83
C ILE A 67 33.67 -18.73 0.03
N LYS A 68 34.85 -18.16 -0.30
CA LYS A 68 35.88 -18.85 -1.10
C LYS A 68 36.39 -20.09 -0.36
N GLY A 69 36.34 -21.23 -1.04
CA GLY A 69 36.82 -22.51 -0.49
C GLY A 69 35.99 -23.05 0.68
N LYS A 70 34.79 -22.50 0.93
CA LYS A 70 33.88 -22.98 1.98
C LYS A 70 32.88 -24.01 1.43
N GLY A 71 32.49 -24.95 2.28
CA GLY A 71 31.44 -25.92 1.97
C GLY A 71 30.03 -25.31 2.02
N GLN A 72 29.04 -26.03 1.50
CA GLN A 72 27.67 -25.53 1.31
C GLN A 72 27.00 -25.05 2.62
N ALA A 73 27.19 -25.76 3.74
CA ALA A 73 26.64 -25.37 5.04
C ALA A 73 27.25 -24.06 5.58
N ASP A 74 28.55 -23.85 5.35
CA ASP A 74 29.22 -22.61 5.73
C ASP A 74 28.75 -21.43 4.87
N GLN A 75 28.60 -21.64 3.57
CA GLN A 75 28.11 -20.61 2.65
C GLN A 75 26.69 -20.17 3.00
N GLN A 76 25.79 -21.10 3.34
CA GLN A 76 24.42 -20.76 3.77
C GLN A 76 24.40 -19.89 5.02
N ARG A 77 25.23 -20.21 6.02
CA ARG A 77 25.34 -19.40 7.24
C ARG A 77 25.88 -18.00 6.95
N ILE A 78 26.97 -17.92 6.18
CA ILE A 78 27.60 -16.65 5.78
C ILE A 78 26.61 -15.77 5.01
N TYR A 79 25.76 -16.38 4.17
CA TYR A 79 24.70 -15.66 3.45
C TYR A 79 23.63 -15.11 4.41
N GLY A 80 23.23 -15.87 5.42
CA GLY A 80 22.34 -15.39 6.49
C GLY A 80 22.92 -14.18 7.22
N ASP A 81 24.17 -14.27 7.68
CA ASP A 81 24.87 -13.19 8.38
C ASP A 81 25.00 -11.94 7.49
N PHE A 82 25.29 -12.12 6.21
CA PHE A 82 25.37 -11.04 5.22
C PHE A 82 24.05 -10.27 5.11
N ASN A 83 22.94 -10.99 4.91
CA ASN A 83 21.62 -10.38 4.79
C ASN A 83 21.21 -9.68 6.09
N GLN A 84 21.52 -10.27 7.25
CA GLN A 84 21.24 -9.66 8.55
C GLN A 84 22.01 -8.34 8.74
N LYS A 85 23.30 -8.29 8.35
CA LYS A 85 24.09 -7.05 8.41
C LYS A 85 23.53 -5.95 7.52
N LEU A 86 23.11 -6.29 6.30
CA LEU A 86 22.48 -5.31 5.40
C LEU A 86 21.16 -4.79 5.98
N ALA A 87 20.29 -5.68 6.46
CA ALA A 87 19.01 -5.27 7.06
C ALA A 87 19.24 -4.38 8.29
N ALA A 88 20.15 -4.76 9.20
CA ALA A 88 20.49 -3.98 10.37
C ALA A 88 21.00 -2.58 10.01
N ARG A 89 21.89 -2.48 9.01
CA ARG A 89 22.41 -1.19 8.55
C ARG A 89 21.34 -0.32 7.88
N GLN A 90 20.41 -0.94 7.15
CA GLN A 90 19.28 -0.22 6.57
C GLN A 90 18.41 0.39 7.68
N HIS A 91 18.03 -0.40 8.68
CA HIS A 91 17.26 0.08 9.83
C HIS A 91 17.96 1.22 10.56
N GLU A 92 19.25 1.06 10.87
CA GLU A 92 20.06 2.08 11.56
C GLU A 92 20.04 3.44 10.82
N LEU A 93 20.13 3.42 9.48
CA LEU A 93 20.21 4.63 8.67
C LEU A 93 18.84 5.25 8.40
N PHE A 94 17.80 4.44 8.21
CA PHE A 94 16.50 4.92 7.73
C PHE A 94 15.45 5.06 8.84
N ASP A 95 15.39 4.16 9.82
CA ASP A 95 14.34 4.19 10.86
C ASP A 95 14.26 5.56 11.58
N PRO A 96 15.38 6.22 11.97
CA PRO A 96 15.31 7.54 12.59
C PRO A 96 14.74 8.62 11.66
N LEU A 97 15.00 8.52 10.36
CA LEU A 97 14.47 9.44 9.35
C LEU A 97 12.96 9.25 9.19
N LEU A 98 12.51 7.99 9.08
CA LEU A 98 11.10 7.63 8.99
C LEU A 98 10.34 8.07 10.25
N ALA A 99 10.86 7.80 11.43
CA ALA A 99 10.25 8.23 12.69
C ALA A 99 10.13 9.76 12.77
N ARG A 100 11.16 10.49 12.33
CA ARG A 100 11.14 11.96 12.27
C ARG A 100 10.08 12.47 11.30
N ALA A 101 9.97 11.87 10.11
CA ALA A 101 8.94 12.24 9.14
C ALA A 101 7.53 11.97 9.67
N GLN A 102 7.28 10.79 10.26
CA GLN A 102 6.00 10.44 10.87
C GLN A 102 5.63 11.43 11.98
N THR A 103 6.58 11.78 12.84
CA THR A 103 6.35 12.75 13.92
C THR A 103 6.04 14.15 13.37
N ALA A 104 6.74 14.58 12.33
CA ALA A 104 6.48 15.86 11.67
C ALA A 104 5.08 15.90 11.04
N ILE A 105 4.67 14.81 10.37
CA ILE A 105 3.33 14.68 9.78
C ILE A 105 2.27 14.73 10.88
N ALA A 106 2.46 13.98 11.97
CA ALA A 106 1.55 13.98 13.12
C ALA A 106 1.42 15.37 13.75
N LEU A 107 2.54 16.08 13.94
CA LEU A 107 2.55 17.43 14.48
C LEU A 107 1.78 18.41 13.59
N VAL A 108 2.06 18.40 12.29
CA VAL A 108 1.40 19.30 11.33
C VAL A 108 -0.08 18.98 11.21
N ALA A 109 -0.45 17.69 11.18
CA ALA A 109 -1.84 17.25 11.21
C ALA A 109 -2.56 17.78 12.45
N ALA A 110 -1.96 17.66 13.63
CA ALA A 110 -2.53 18.18 14.88
C ALA A 110 -2.67 19.72 14.86
N GLN A 111 -1.66 20.44 14.37
CA GLN A 111 -1.69 21.91 14.27
C GLN A 111 -2.79 22.41 13.33
N LYS A 112 -3.11 21.64 12.29
CA LYS A 112 -4.13 21.94 11.29
C LYS A 112 -5.48 21.27 11.57
N SER A 113 -5.61 20.58 12.70
CA SER A 113 -6.82 19.82 13.06
C SER A 113 -7.24 18.78 12.01
N LEU A 114 -6.26 18.17 11.34
CA LEU A 114 -6.50 17.12 10.36
C LEU A 114 -6.74 15.77 11.05
N SER A 115 -7.80 15.09 10.64
CA SER A 115 -8.20 13.77 11.15
C SER A 115 -7.48 12.64 10.39
N VAL A 116 -7.06 12.89 9.15
CA VAL A 116 -6.34 11.95 8.30
C VAL A 116 -5.37 12.67 7.37
N VAL A 117 -4.24 12.01 7.07
CA VAL A 117 -3.31 12.40 6.01
C VAL A 117 -3.08 11.21 5.09
N VAL A 118 -3.24 11.42 3.79
CA VAL A 118 -3.01 10.42 2.74
C VAL A 118 -1.83 10.81 1.84
N ASP A 119 -1.35 9.87 1.03
CA ASP A 119 -0.32 10.16 0.03
C ASP A 119 -0.88 11.01 -1.12
N LYS A 120 -0.10 12.01 -1.57
CA LYS A 120 -0.45 12.87 -2.71
C LYS A 120 -0.73 12.11 -4.01
N GLN A 121 -0.11 10.95 -4.22
CA GLN A 121 -0.25 10.14 -5.44
C GLN A 121 -1.69 9.65 -5.68
N ILE A 122 -2.51 9.55 -4.63
CA ILE A 122 -3.91 9.13 -4.73
C ILE A 122 -4.91 10.29 -4.75
N VAL A 123 -4.43 11.53 -4.62
CA VAL A 123 -5.28 12.72 -4.54
C VAL A 123 -5.44 13.34 -5.93
N ILE A 124 -6.67 13.33 -6.44
CA ILE A 124 -7.01 13.99 -7.71
C ILE A 124 -7.52 15.41 -7.45
N PHE A 125 -8.36 15.60 -6.43
CA PHE A 125 -8.96 16.89 -6.08
C PHE A 125 -9.34 16.91 -4.59
N GLY A 126 -9.25 18.09 -3.96
CA GLY A 126 -9.60 18.30 -2.55
C GLY A 126 -8.44 18.06 -1.57
N GLY A 127 -8.76 18.19 -0.28
CA GLY A 127 -7.80 18.06 0.82
C GLY A 127 -6.80 19.22 0.92
N GLN A 128 -6.13 19.30 2.06
CA GLN A 128 -5.10 20.31 2.33
C GLN A 128 -3.69 19.74 2.07
N ASP A 129 -2.96 20.34 1.12
CA ASP A 129 -1.54 20.01 0.92
C ASP A 129 -0.72 20.49 2.14
N ILE A 130 -0.20 19.55 2.92
CA ILE A 130 0.66 19.85 4.08
C ILE A 130 2.16 19.65 3.79
N THR A 131 2.53 19.36 2.53
CA THR A 131 3.91 19.01 2.15
C THR A 131 4.92 20.04 2.64
N LYS A 132 4.70 21.32 2.38
CA LYS A 132 5.63 22.39 2.78
C LYS A 132 5.79 22.49 4.29
N ASP A 133 4.68 22.36 5.02
CA ASP A 133 4.67 22.45 6.48
C ASP A 133 5.41 21.26 7.11
N VAL A 134 5.23 20.05 6.55
CA VAL A 134 5.94 18.85 6.97
C VAL A 134 7.43 18.95 6.68
N LEU A 135 7.83 19.38 5.48
CA LEU A 135 9.24 19.60 5.15
C LEU A 135 9.88 20.63 6.08
N GLY A 136 9.14 21.71 6.41
CA GLY A 136 9.55 22.70 7.39
C GLY A 136 9.77 22.09 8.77
N ALA A 137 8.81 21.31 9.28
CA ALA A 137 8.91 20.63 10.57
C ALA A 137 10.07 19.62 10.63
N ILE A 138 10.32 18.87 9.55
CA ILE A 138 11.49 17.99 9.45
C ILE A 138 12.79 18.79 9.51
N GLY A 139 12.84 19.97 8.90
CA GLY A 139 14.02 20.84 8.86
C GLY A 139 14.34 21.56 10.18
N GLN A 140 13.41 21.63 11.13
CA GLN A 140 13.64 22.30 12.41
C GLN A 140 14.66 21.56 13.27
N SER A 141 15.74 22.22 13.69
CA SER A 141 16.73 21.61 14.57
C SER A 141 16.13 21.34 15.96
N GLY A 142 16.13 20.08 16.41
CA GLY A 142 15.59 19.68 17.70
C GLY A 142 14.72 18.41 17.66
N VAL A 143 14.31 17.96 18.84
CA VAL A 143 13.33 16.88 19.01
C VAL A 143 11.97 17.42 18.58
N ILE A 144 11.36 16.79 17.58
CA ILE A 144 9.96 17.05 17.24
C ILE A 144 9.14 16.37 18.32
N VAL A 145 8.43 17.14 19.14
CA VAL A 145 7.58 16.57 20.20
C VAL A 145 6.30 16.05 19.54
N PRO A 146 6.01 14.74 19.62
CA PRO A 146 4.77 14.20 19.07
C PRO A 146 3.57 14.84 19.80
N PRO A 147 2.45 15.04 19.10
CA PRO A 147 1.23 15.50 19.76
C PRO A 147 0.81 14.49 20.84
N VAL A 148 0.43 14.99 22.02
CA VAL A 148 -0.03 14.17 23.16
C VAL A 148 -1.46 13.64 22.97
N ASN A 149 -2.16 14.11 21.94
CA ASN A 149 -3.52 13.69 21.63
C ASN A 149 -3.50 12.70 20.45
N THR A 150 -4.22 11.59 20.60
CA THR A 150 -4.62 10.78 19.45
C THR A 150 -5.44 11.63 18.50
N PRO A 151 -5.28 11.49 17.17
CA PRO A 151 -6.16 12.16 16.21
C PRO A 151 -7.63 11.96 16.60
N PRO A 152 -8.48 12.99 16.51
CA PRO A 152 -9.91 12.81 16.71
C PRO A 152 -10.41 11.71 15.75
N PRO A 153 -11.45 10.94 16.14
CA PRO A 153 -12.05 9.95 15.25
C PRO A 153 -12.39 10.59 13.91
N SER A 154 -11.84 10.03 12.84
CA SER A 154 -12.03 10.55 11.49
C SER A 154 -13.27 9.94 10.86
N GLU A 155 -14.01 10.73 10.08
CA GLU A 155 -15.02 10.23 9.15
C GLU A 155 -14.39 9.47 7.97
N VAL A 156 -13.06 9.49 7.85
CA VAL A 156 -12.28 8.64 6.94
C VAL A 156 -11.82 7.40 7.69
N GLY A 157 -12.31 6.24 7.26
CA GLY A 157 -11.79 4.95 7.69
C GLY A 157 -10.66 4.45 6.81
N TYR A 158 -9.93 3.46 7.29
CA TYR A 158 -9.03 2.68 6.46
C TYR A 158 -9.18 1.18 6.71
N VAL A 159 -8.82 0.40 5.71
CA VAL A 159 -8.87 -1.07 5.75
C VAL A 159 -7.55 -1.66 5.30
N ASP A 160 -7.06 -2.66 6.01
CA ASP A 160 -5.89 -3.45 5.58
C ASP A 160 -6.34 -4.54 4.62
N GLN A 161 -6.15 -4.28 3.32
CA GLN A 161 -6.51 -5.22 2.26
C GLN A 161 -5.73 -6.53 2.37
N THR A 162 -4.51 -6.53 2.94
CA THR A 162 -3.72 -7.76 3.08
C THR A 162 -4.38 -8.76 4.01
N GLN A 163 -5.10 -8.28 5.04
CA GLN A 163 -5.88 -9.14 5.94
C GLN A 163 -7.16 -9.67 5.30
N ILE A 164 -7.76 -8.91 4.38
CA ILE A 164 -8.91 -9.35 3.58
C ILE A 164 -8.47 -10.42 2.57
N ASP A 165 -7.38 -10.19 1.84
CA ASP A 165 -6.83 -11.13 0.87
C ASP A 165 -6.36 -12.43 1.52
N ALA A 166 -5.96 -12.37 2.80
CA ALA A 166 -5.60 -13.53 3.60
C ALA A 166 -6.82 -14.39 4.03
N LEU A 167 -8.05 -13.92 3.84
CA LEU A 167 -9.25 -14.70 4.17
C LEU A 167 -9.33 -15.97 3.30
N PRO A 168 -9.78 -17.11 3.85
CA PRO A 168 -9.84 -18.37 3.10
C PRO A 168 -10.60 -18.29 1.78
N LYS A 169 -11.72 -17.55 1.74
CA LYS A 169 -12.53 -17.37 0.52
C LYS A 169 -11.81 -16.53 -0.53
N ALA A 170 -11.18 -15.42 -0.13
CA ALA A 170 -10.40 -14.56 -1.02
C ALA A 170 -9.17 -15.30 -1.57
N LYS A 171 -8.46 -16.02 -0.69
CA LYS A 171 -7.32 -16.87 -1.08
C LYS A 171 -7.73 -17.97 -2.06
N ALA A 172 -8.85 -18.66 -1.82
CA ALA A 172 -9.32 -19.71 -2.73
C ALA A 172 -9.65 -19.15 -4.13
N ALA A 173 -10.29 -17.98 -4.20
CA ALA A 173 -10.54 -17.29 -5.46
C ALA A 173 -9.24 -16.87 -6.17
N ALA A 174 -8.26 -16.34 -5.43
CA ALA A 174 -6.94 -16.00 -5.95
C ALA A 174 -6.22 -17.22 -6.54
N ASP A 175 -6.23 -18.33 -5.82
CA ASP A 175 -5.59 -19.57 -6.22
C ASP A 175 -6.29 -20.18 -7.46
N ALA A 176 -7.62 -20.11 -7.52
CA ALA A 176 -8.41 -20.53 -8.69
C ALA A 176 -8.09 -19.70 -9.94
N PHE A 177 -8.11 -18.37 -9.82
CA PHE A 177 -7.78 -17.47 -10.93
C PHE A 177 -6.32 -17.65 -11.40
N ALA A 178 -5.38 -17.84 -10.47
CA ALA A 178 -3.99 -18.11 -10.81
C ALA A 178 -3.82 -19.44 -11.57
N ALA A 179 -4.53 -20.49 -11.15
CA ALA A 179 -4.54 -21.78 -11.85
C ALA A 179 -5.16 -21.64 -13.26
N ALA A 180 -6.28 -20.95 -13.40
CA ALA A 180 -6.91 -20.69 -14.69
C ALA A 180 -5.98 -19.92 -15.63
N ARG A 181 -5.31 -18.87 -15.13
CA ARG A 181 -4.31 -18.10 -15.91
C ARG A 181 -3.15 -18.97 -16.38
N GLN A 182 -2.67 -19.90 -15.54
CA GLN A 182 -1.60 -20.82 -15.91
C GLN A 182 -2.04 -21.78 -17.01
N GLN A 183 -3.26 -22.32 -16.92
CA GLN A 183 -3.83 -23.22 -17.92
C GLN A 183 -4.04 -22.50 -19.26
N LEU A 184 -4.71 -21.35 -19.25
CA LEU A 184 -4.92 -20.52 -20.43
C LEU A 184 -3.59 -20.11 -21.08
N GLY A 185 -2.55 -19.84 -20.28
CA GLY A 185 -1.22 -19.50 -20.79
C GLY A 185 -0.55 -20.66 -21.54
N GLN A 186 -0.76 -21.89 -21.07
CA GLN A 186 -0.29 -23.09 -21.76
C GLN A 186 -1.07 -23.35 -23.05
N GLU A 187 -2.39 -23.15 -23.04
CA GLU A 187 -3.25 -23.25 -24.24
C GLU A 187 -2.82 -22.24 -25.29
N MET A 188 -2.67 -20.97 -24.91
CA MET A 188 -2.20 -19.91 -25.79
C MET A 188 -0.83 -20.25 -26.39
N ASN A 189 0.14 -20.70 -25.59
CA ASN A 189 1.47 -21.06 -26.10
C ASN A 189 1.44 -22.23 -27.08
N LYS A 190 0.49 -23.17 -26.94
CA LYS A 190 0.28 -24.24 -27.92
C LYS A 190 -0.38 -23.73 -29.19
N GLU A 191 -1.40 -22.88 -29.08
CA GLU A 191 -2.13 -22.32 -30.22
C GLU A 191 -1.29 -21.37 -31.08
N LEU A 192 -0.28 -20.72 -30.49
CA LEU A 192 0.62 -19.81 -31.22
C LEU A 192 1.66 -20.56 -32.09
N GLN A 193 1.90 -21.85 -31.87
CA GLN A 193 2.92 -22.60 -32.62
C GLN A 193 2.56 -22.75 -34.09
N GLY A 194 3.42 -22.24 -34.98
CA GLY A 194 3.28 -22.39 -36.43
C GLY A 194 2.20 -21.50 -37.06
N LYS A 195 1.67 -20.50 -36.35
CA LYS A 195 0.60 -19.62 -36.84
C LYS A 195 1.09 -18.29 -37.37
N SER A 196 0.31 -17.70 -38.29
CA SER A 196 0.60 -16.40 -38.91
C SER A 196 0.43 -15.24 -37.92
N GLN A 197 1.02 -14.06 -38.19
CA GLN A 197 0.88 -12.88 -37.32
C GLN A 197 -0.58 -12.45 -37.08
N ALA A 198 -1.45 -12.57 -38.09
CA ALA A 198 -2.86 -12.22 -37.96
C ALA A 198 -3.60 -13.18 -37.00
N ASP A 199 -3.28 -14.48 -37.07
CA ASP A 199 -3.85 -15.49 -36.17
C ASP A 199 -3.32 -15.31 -34.74
N GLN A 200 -2.05 -14.94 -34.58
CA GLN A 200 -1.44 -14.69 -33.27
C GLN A 200 -2.15 -13.55 -32.52
N ALA A 201 -2.50 -12.45 -33.22
CA ALA A 201 -3.24 -11.34 -32.62
C ALA A 201 -4.64 -11.78 -32.12
N ALA A 202 -5.36 -12.58 -32.92
CA ALA A 202 -6.67 -13.10 -32.54
C ALA A 202 -6.59 -14.05 -31.33
N ILE A 203 -5.56 -14.91 -31.27
CA ILE A 203 -5.32 -15.81 -30.15
C ILE A 203 -5.06 -15.03 -28.86
N VAL A 204 -4.22 -13.99 -28.91
CA VAL A 204 -3.94 -13.14 -27.74
C VAL A 204 -5.20 -12.41 -27.27
N GLN A 205 -6.04 -11.93 -28.19
CA GLN A 205 -7.30 -11.28 -27.85
C GLN A 205 -8.28 -12.25 -27.17
N GLN A 206 -8.42 -13.47 -27.69
CA GLN A 206 -9.26 -14.51 -27.08
C GLN A 206 -8.74 -14.91 -25.70
N PHE A 207 -7.42 -15.04 -25.54
CA PHE A 207 -6.80 -15.30 -24.25
C PHE A 207 -7.12 -14.20 -23.22
N ASN A 208 -6.98 -12.93 -23.61
CA ASN A 208 -7.33 -11.80 -22.73
C ASN A 208 -8.81 -11.78 -22.36
N GLN A 209 -9.70 -12.14 -23.30
CA GLN A 209 -11.13 -12.23 -23.03
C GLN A 209 -11.45 -13.36 -22.05
N LYS A 210 -10.91 -14.58 -22.26
CA LYS A 210 -11.07 -15.71 -21.34
C LYS A 210 -10.52 -15.39 -19.95
N LEU A 211 -9.38 -14.71 -19.85
CA LEU A 211 -8.84 -14.24 -18.57
C LEU A 211 -9.79 -13.27 -17.87
N LYS A 212 -10.39 -12.33 -18.61
CA LYS A 212 -11.38 -11.40 -18.05
C LYS A 212 -12.64 -12.14 -17.57
N ASP A 213 -13.07 -13.16 -18.30
CA ASP A 213 -14.23 -13.97 -17.92
C ASP A 213 -13.96 -14.76 -16.64
N GLU A 214 -12.79 -15.42 -16.52
CA GLU A 214 -12.38 -16.10 -15.28
C GLU A 214 -12.19 -15.12 -14.12
N GLN A 215 -11.65 -13.92 -14.38
CA GLN A 215 -11.58 -12.86 -13.37
C GLN A 215 -12.99 -12.45 -12.89
N THR A 216 -13.93 -12.29 -13.82
CA THR A 216 -15.31 -11.91 -13.51
C THR A 216 -16.01 -13.02 -12.72
N LYS A 217 -15.69 -14.27 -13.00
CA LYS A 217 -16.30 -15.42 -12.34
C LYS A 217 -15.72 -15.67 -10.94
N ASP A 218 -14.40 -15.65 -10.80
CA ASP A 218 -13.73 -16.05 -9.56
C ASP A 218 -13.51 -14.86 -8.61
N ILE A 219 -13.16 -13.68 -9.14
CA ILE A 219 -12.74 -12.53 -8.34
C ILE A 219 -13.87 -11.53 -8.10
N GLN A 220 -14.73 -11.29 -9.09
CA GLN A 220 -15.82 -10.30 -8.95
C GLN A 220 -16.73 -10.57 -7.74
N PRO A 221 -17.16 -11.81 -7.44
CA PRO A 221 -18.01 -12.07 -6.28
C PRO A 221 -17.32 -11.73 -4.96
N ILE A 222 -16.00 -11.91 -4.87
CA ILE A 222 -15.19 -11.54 -3.71
C ILE A 222 -15.13 -10.02 -3.59
N ASN A 223 -14.87 -9.30 -4.69
CA ASN A 223 -14.88 -7.85 -4.71
C ASN A 223 -16.23 -7.28 -4.26
N ASP A 224 -17.35 -7.79 -4.80
CA ASP A 224 -18.69 -7.35 -4.45
C ASP A 224 -19.02 -7.62 -2.97
N MET A 225 -18.57 -8.76 -2.43
CA MET A 225 -18.71 -9.07 -1.00
C MET A 225 -17.90 -8.11 -0.12
N VAL A 226 -16.65 -7.83 -0.48
CA VAL A 226 -15.76 -6.90 0.22
C VAL A 226 -16.34 -5.49 0.19
N GLU A 227 -16.76 -5.00 -0.97
CA GLU A 227 -17.39 -3.69 -1.14
C GLU A 227 -18.64 -3.56 -0.27
N LYS A 228 -19.48 -4.60 -0.25
CA LYS A 228 -20.68 -4.64 0.59
C LYS A 228 -20.33 -4.61 2.09
N ALA A 229 -19.34 -5.38 2.51
CA ALA A 229 -18.90 -5.41 3.91
C ALA A 229 -18.34 -4.05 4.35
N ILE A 230 -17.45 -3.45 3.54
CA ILE A 230 -16.91 -2.11 3.77
C ILE A 230 -18.05 -1.09 3.85
N SER A 231 -18.99 -1.12 2.90
CA SER A 231 -20.14 -0.21 2.86
C SER A 231 -21.02 -0.32 4.11
N GLN A 232 -21.27 -1.53 4.61
CA GLN A 232 -22.05 -1.76 5.83
C GLN A 232 -21.32 -1.22 7.07
N VAL A 233 -20.02 -1.50 7.19
CA VAL A 233 -19.19 -1.04 8.29
C VAL A 233 -19.06 0.49 8.27
N ALA A 234 -18.81 1.08 7.11
CA ALA A 234 -18.76 2.53 6.91
C ALA A 234 -20.06 3.20 7.36
N ARG A 235 -21.22 2.70 6.94
CA ARG A 235 -22.53 3.21 7.39
C ARG A 235 -22.72 3.09 8.91
N LYS A 236 -22.38 1.93 9.49
CA LYS A 236 -22.48 1.68 10.94
C LYS A 236 -21.59 2.63 11.74
N ARG A 237 -20.40 2.93 11.21
CA ARG A 237 -19.40 3.80 11.82
C ARG A 237 -19.52 5.27 11.40
N LYS A 238 -20.51 5.60 10.56
CA LYS A 238 -20.74 6.94 10.00
C LYS A 238 -19.51 7.51 9.28
N LEU A 239 -18.80 6.64 8.56
CA LEU A 239 -17.66 7.03 7.74
C LEU A 239 -18.13 7.51 6.37
N LEU A 240 -17.54 8.60 5.89
CA LEU A 240 -17.78 9.17 4.56
C LEU A 240 -16.92 8.50 3.48
N LEU A 241 -15.73 8.04 3.86
CA LEU A 241 -14.74 7.45 2.97
C LEU A 241 -14.01 6.31 3.67
N VAL A 242 -13.67 5.26 2.94
CA VAL A 242 -12.74 4.23 3.39
C VAL A 242 -11.62 4.12 2.36
N VAL A 243 -10.36 4.20 2.81
CA VAL A 243 -9.17 4.06 1.96
C VAL A 243 -8.40 2.77 2.28
N ASP A 244 -7.52 2.35 1.38
CA ASP A 244 -6.57 1.27 1.69
C ASP A 244 -5.52 1.77 2.72
N MET A 245 -5.14 0.91 3.65
CA MET A 245 -4.09 1.20 4.63
C MET A 245 -2.76 1.60 3.96
N ALA A 246 -2.45 1.08 2.78
CA ALA A 246 -1.25 1.40 2.02
C ALA A 246 -1.21 2.87 1.56
N ASP A 247 -2.37 3.50 1.36
CA ASP A 247 -2.47 4.89 0.92
C ASP A 247 -2.56 5.87 2.11
N ARG A 248 -2.72 5.34 3.32
CA ARG A 248 -2.85 6.10 4.57
C ARG A 248 -1.48 6.40 5.16
N VAL A 249 -1.21 7.69 5.38
CA VAL A 249 0.03 8.15 6.01
C VAL A 249 -0.13 8.38 7.52
N TYR A 250 -1.23 9.01 7.94
CA TYR A 250 -1.50 9.30 9.36
C TYR A 250 -3.01 9.40 9.66
N GLY A 251 -3.41 9.10 10.89
CA GLY A 251 -4.80 9.24 11.35
C GLY A 251 -5.77 8.22 10.73
N GLY A 252 -7.05 8.59 10.63
CA GLY A 252 -8.11 7.72 10.13
C GLY A 252 -8.64 6.70 11.16
N THR A 253 -9.82 6.16 10.89
CA THR A 253 -10.47 5.14 11.72
C THR A 253 -10.19 3.73 11.19
N ASP A 254 -9.49 2.89 11.94
CA ASP A 254 -9.30 1.49 11.56
C ASP A 254 -10.64 0.74 11.58
N VAL A 255 -11.03 0.19 10.43
CA VAL A 255 -12.21 -0.66 10.31
C VAL A 255 -11.88 -2.08 9.85
N THR A 256 -10.60 -2.44 9.78
CA THR A 256 -10.12 -3.73 9.27
C THR A 256 -10.79 -4.90 9.97
N THR A 257 -10.78 -4.90 11.31
CA THR A 257 -11.34 -6.01 12.09
C THR A 257 -12.85 -6.14 11.89
N ASP A 258 -13.56 -5.01 11.77
CA ASP A 258 -15.00 -5.00 11.54
C ASP A 258 -15.36 -5.53 10.14
N VAL A 259 -14.59 -5.14 9.13
CA VAL A 259 -14.76 -5.61 7.74
C VAL A 259 -14.44 -7.10 7.63
N VAL A 260 -13.32 -7.54 8.21
CA VAL A 260 -12.94 -8.97 8.24
C VAL A 260 -14.01 -9.79 8.97
N ALA A 261 -14.60 -9.26 10.05
CA ALA A 261 -15.70 -9.94 10.74
C ALA A 261 -16.97 -10.04 9.89
N ALA A 262 -17.29 -9.03 9.09
CA ALA A 262 -18.44 -9.03 8.18
C ALA A 262 -18.28 -9.98 6.97
N LEU A 263 -17.05 -10.41 6.67
CA LEU A 263 -16.72 -11.30 5.53
C LEU A 263 -16.63 -12.79 5.89
N LYS A 264 -16.66 -13.14 7.18
CA LYS A 264 -16.67 -14.52 7.64
C LYS A 264 -18.02 -15.17 7.36
#